data_AF-X0VZJ0-F1
#
_entry.id   AF-X0VZJ0-F1
#
_cell.length_a   1.000
_cell.length_b   1.000
_cell.length_c   1.000
_cell.angle_alpha   90.00
_cell.angle_beta   90.00
_cell.angle_gamma   90.00
#
_symmetry.space_group_name_H-M   'P 1'
#
loop_
_entity.id
_entity.type
_entity.pdbx_description
1 polymer ?
#
loop_
_entity_poly.entity_id
_entity_poly.type
_entity_poly.pdbx_seq_one_letter_code
_entity_poly.pdbx_strand_id
1 'polypeptide(L)'
;HSSLVGKPLALLLLSSPFDSATTTVCHIATRDLDAHTKRAEILIVAVGKPGLIKGDMIREGAIVIDVGINRVEGKLVGDVVFEEAKQKASLITPVPGGVGPVTTAMLLKNTVEAWKIQLGYDFMRNIKWTMY
;
A
#
# COMPACT_ATOMS: atom_id res chain seq x y z
N HIS A 1 -4.75 -12.83 4.80
CA HIS A 1 -4.43 -11.82 3.76
C HIS A 1 -5.76 -11.19 3.31
N SER A 2 -5.83 -9.86 3.17
CA SER A 2 -7.09 -9.15 2.86
C SER A 2 -7.41 -9.22 1.36
N SER A 3 -8.68 -9.40 1.02
CA SER A 3 -9.20 -9.28 -0.35
C SER A 3 -9.21 -7.83 -0.86
N LEU A 4 -9.19 -6.85 0.05
CA LEU A 4 -9.30 -5.43 -0.30
C LEU A 4 -7.95 -4.76 -0.54
N VAL A 5 -6.89 -5.23 0.13
CA VAL A 5 -5.56 -4.61 0.07
C VAL A 5 -4.52 -5.60 -0.43
N GLY A 6 -4.13 -6.57 0.39
CA GLY A 6 -2.95 -7.40 0.13
C GLY A 6 -3.00 -8.22 -1.17
N LYS A 7 -4.12 -8.89 -1.48
CA LYS A 7 -4.24 -9.67 -2.73
C LYS A 7 -4.18 -8.81 -4.00
N PRO A 8 -5.06 -7.79 -4.18
CA PRO A 8 -5.03 -6.98 -5.40
C PRO A 8 -3.72 -6.21 -5.54
N LEU A 9 -3.16 -5.71 -4.45
CA LEU A 9 -1.87 -5.01 -4.47
C LEU A 9 -0.73 -5.92 -4.94
N ALA A 10 -0.66 -7.15 -4.44
CA ALA A 10 0.37 -8.09 -4.88
C ALA A 10 0.28 -8.39 -6.38
N LEU A 11 -0.93 -8.49 -6.94
CA LEU A 11 -1.12 -8.65 -8.38
C LEU A 11 -0.75 -7.38 -9.16
N LEU A 12 -1.08 -6.20 -8.65
CA LEU A 12 -0.72 -4.92 -9.27
C LEU A 12 0.80 -4.72 -9.33
N LEU A 13 1.53 -5.08 -8.25
CA LEU A 13 3.00 -5.00 -8.22
C LEU A 13 3.68 -5.97 -9.19
N LEU A 14 2.96 -7.00 -9.64
CA LEU A 14 3.40 -8.00 -10.61
C LEU A 14 2.84 -7.75 -12.03
N SER A 15 2.14 -6.64 -12.25
CA SER A 15 1.32 -6.45 -13.46
C SER A 15 2.08 -6.11 -14.73
N SER A 16 3.38 -5.76 -14.66
CA SER A 16 4.21 -5.41 -15.82
C SER A 16 5.41 -6.34 -15.95
N PRO A 17 5.62 -7.03 -17.08
CA PRO A 17 6.80 -7.89 -17.26
C PRO A 17 8.13 -7.13 -17.27
N PHE A 18 8.11 -5.81 -17.50
CA PHE A 18 9.33 -4.99 -17.59
C PHE A 18 9.56 -4.07 -16.38
N ASP A 19 8.52 -3.83 -15.57
CA ASP A 19 8.55 -2.91 -14.41
C ASP A 19 7.91 -3.53 -13.15
N SER A 20 8.01 -4.86 -12.98
CA SER A 20 7.46 -5.54 -11.79
C SER A 20 8.39 -5.47 -10.58
N ALA A 21 7.79 -5.31 -9.40
CA ALA A 21 8.48 -5.49 -8.13
C ALA A 21 8.53 -6.98 -7.75
N THR A 22 9.67 -7.44 -7.23
CA THR A 22 9.75 -8.75 -6.57
C THR A 22 8.92 -8.72 -5.29
N THR A 23 7.77 -9.38 -5.31
CA THR A 23 6.74 -9.23 -4.27
C THR A 23 6.76 -10.39 -3.29
N THR A 24 6.86 -10.08 -1.99
CA THR A 24 6.66 -11.03 -0.88
C THR A 24 5.43 -10.65 -0.09
N VAL A 25 4.49 -11.59 0.09
CA VAL A 25 3.27 -11.36 0.88
C VAL A 25 3.40 -12.06 2.23
N CYS A 26 3.41 -11.27 3.31
CA CYS A 26 3.37 -11.79 4.69
C CYS A 26 1.94 -11.77 5.25
N HIS A 27 1.67 -12.66 6.20
CA HIS A 27 0.40 -12.73 6.92
C HIS A 27 0.58 -13.38 8.30
N ILE A 28 -0.52 -13.59 9.03
CA ILE A 28 -0.51 -14.10 10.41
C ILE A 28 0.21 -15.45 10.61
N ALA A 29 0.41 -16.26 9.56
CA ALA A 29 1.11 -17.54 9.65
C ALA A 29 2.57 -17.46 9.16
N THR A 30 3.04 -16.27 8.78
CA THR A 30 4.46 -16.03 8.48
C THR A 30 5.26 -16.18 9.76
N ARG A 31 6.19 -17.14 9.81
CA ARG A 31 6.96 -17.48 11.01
C ARG A 31 7.98 -16.40 11.40
N ASP A 32 8.66 -15.83 10.41
CA ASP A 32 9.73 -14.85 10.62
C ASP A 32 9.42 -13.57 9.83
N LEU A 33 8.44 -12.81 10.33
CA LEU A 33 8.02 -11.55 9.70
C LEU A 33 9.19 -10.56 9.60
N ASP A 34 10.03 -10.50 10.63
CA ASP A 34 11.15 -9.58 10.73
C ASP A 34 12.19 -9.78 9.61
N ALA A 35 12.54 -11.04 9.32
CA ALA A 35 13.44 -11.34 8.20
C ALA A 35 12.89 -10.87 6.85
N HIS A 36 11.56 -10.89 6.66
CA HIS A 36 10.94 -10.39 5.43
C HIS A 36 10.93 -8.86 5.38
N THR A 37 10.55 -8.18 6.46
CA THR A 37 10.45 -6.72 6.50
C THR A 37 11.83 -6.05 6.42
N LYS A 38 12.86 -6.64 7.03
CA LYS A 38 14.26 -6.15 6.95
C LYS A 38 14.90 -6.26 5.57
N ARG A 39 14.33 -7.04 4.66
CA ARG A 39 14.81 -7.13 3.26
C ARG A 39 14.04 -6.22 2.31
N ALA A 40 12.87 -5.74 2.71
CA ALA A 40 11.98 -4.97 1.86
C ALA A 40 12.54 -3.57 1.57
N GLU A 41 12.64 -3.24 0.28
CA GLU A 41 12.96 -1.89 -0.19
C GLU A 41 11.73 -0.98 -0.16
N ILE A 42 10.58 -1.58 -0.41
CA ILE A 42 9.26 -0.98 -0.24
C ILE A 42 8.48 -1.89 0.70
N LEU A 43 8.12 -1.36 1.87
CA LEU A 43 7.35 -2.07 2.88
C LEU A 43 5.93 -1.50 2.94
N ILE A 44 4.94 -2.30 2.53
CA ILE A 44 3.52 -1.92 2.56
C ILE A 44 2.83 -2.70 3.68
N VAL A 45 2.26 -1.98 4.64
CA VAL A 45 1.72 -2.55 5.89
C VAL A 45 0.22 -2.31 5.97
N ALA A 46 -0.57 -3.38 6.14
CA ALA A 46 -2.03 -3.35 6.14
C ALA A 46 -2.62 -4.48 7.01
N VAL A 47 -2.19 -4.52 8.27
CA VAL A 47 -2.44 -5.61 9.22
C VAL A 47 -3.56 -5.27 10.21
N GLY A 48 -3.81 -3.99 10.48
CA GLY A 48 -4.82 -3.55 11.44
C GLY A 48 -4.43 -3.87 12.90
N LYS A 49 -3.14 -3.73 13.21
CA LYS A 49 -2.59 -3.89 14.56
C LYS A 49 -1.62 -2.74 14.85
N PRO A 50 -1.95 -1.85 15.80
CA PRO A 50 -1.17 -0.65 16.04
C PRO A 50 0.24 -0.99 16.50
N GLY A 51 1.24 -0.35 15.88
CA GLY A 51 2.66 -0.50 16.24
C GLY A 51 3.21 -1.91 16.11
N LEU A 52 2.63 -2.76 15.24
CA LEU A 52 3.16 -4.09 14.97
C LEU A 52 4.55 -4.03 14.33
N ILE A 53 4.77 -3.08 13.41
CA ILE A 53 6.06 -2.88 12.75
C ILE A 53 6.83 -1.80 13.48
N LYS A 54 7.98 -2.17 14.03
CA LYS A 54 8.91 -1.29 14.74
C LYS A 54 10.08 -0.87 13.84
N GLY A 55 10.86 0.12 14.26
CA GLY A 55 11.98 0.64 13.48
C GLY A 55 13.07 -0.38 13.21
N ASP A 56 13.35 -1.27 14.16
CA ASP A 56 14.34 -2.33 14.00
C ASP A 56 13.93 -3.38 12.96
N MET A 57 12.65 -3.46 12.61
CA MET A 57 12.12 -4.34 11.57
C MET A 57 12.21 -3.75 10.16
N ILE A 58 12.66 -2.51 10.02
CA ILE A 58 12.69 -1.75 8.76
C ILE A 58 14.12 -1.71 8.21
N ARG A 59 14.26 -2.01 6.92
CA ARG A 59 15.53 -1.84 6.20
C ARG A 59 15.92 -0.36 6.14
N GLU A 60 17.19 -0.06 6.40
CA GLU A 60 17.74 1.28 6.22
C GLU A 60 17.50 1.79 4.78
N GLY A 61 16.93 2.98 4.65
CA GLY A 61 16.59 3.60 3.37
C GLY A 61 15.30 3.08 2.71
N ALA A 62 14.54 2.18 3.33
CA ALA A 62 13.29 1.67 2.75
C ALA A 62 12.21 2.75 2.62
N ILE A 63 11.30 2.56 1.66
CA ILE A 63 10.05 3.32 1.57
C ILE A 63 8.98 2.55 2.34
N VAL A 64 8.30 3.22 3.27
CA VAL A 64 7.27 2.62 4.11
C VAL A 64 5.90 3.23 3.79
N ILE A 65 4.95 2.38 3.42
CA ILE A 65 3.56 2.74 3.15
C ILE A 65 2.68 2.08 4.20
N ASP A 66 2.24 2.86 5.16
CA ASP A 66 1.34 2.43 6.23
C ASP A 66 -0.13 2.66 5.81
N VAL A 67 -0.79 1.57 5.44
CA VAL A 67 -2.21 1.52 5.07
C VAL A 67 -3.08 1.25 6.31
N GLY A 68 -2.46 0.86 7.43
CA GLY A 68 -3.15 0.54 8.67
C GLY A 68 -3.91 1.73 9.22
N ILE A 69 -5.13 1.49 9.69
CA ILE A 69 -5.92 2.49 10.42
C ILE A 69 -6.41 1.84 11.70
N ASN A 70 -5.85 2.29 12.82
CA ASN A 70 -6.19 1.85 14.16
C ASN A 70 -6.63 3.05 14.99
N ARG A 71 -7.38 2.80 16.08
CA ARG A 71 -7.74 3.83 17.07
C ARG A 71 -7.21 3.45 18.43
N VAL A 72 -6.35 4.27 19.00
CA VAL A 72 -5.77 4.12 20.34
C VAL A 72 -6.04 5.40 21.10
N GLU A 73 -6.69 5.30 22.27
CA GLU A 73 -7.04 6.47 23.10
C GLU A 73 -7.74 7.60 22.32
N GLY A 74 -8.62 7.23 21.40
CA GLY A 74 -9.35 8.18 20.56
C GLY A 74 -8.56 8.74 19.38
N LYS A 75 -7.24 8.55 19.31
CA LYS A 75 -6.38 9.02 18.20
C LYS A 75 -6.25 7.95 17.11
N LEU A 76 -6.18 8.41 15.86
CA LEU A 76 -5.87 7.54 14.73
C LEU A 76 -4.37 7.30 14.64
N VAL A 77 -3.99 6.02 14.51
CA VAL A 77 -2.59 5.59 14.39
C VAL A 77 -2.48 4.48 13.36
N GLY A 78 -1.30 4.34 12.76
CA GLY A 78 -1.00 3.30 11.77
C GLY A 78 -0.64 1.95 12.39
N ASP A 79 -0.22 1.02 11.54
CA ASP A 79 0.35 -0.27 11.96
C ASP A 79 1.84 -0.18 12.28
N VAL A 80 2.51 0.89 11.86
CA VAL A 80 3.94 1.14 12.01
C VAL A 80 4.18 2.16 13.13
N VAL A 81 5.23 1.96 13.93
CA VAL A 81 5.70 2.98 14.88
C VAL A 81 6.38 4.12 14.11
N PHE A 82 5.62 5.17 13.82
CA PHE A 82 6.03 6.23 12.90
C PHE A 82 7.37 6.90 13.25
N GLU A 83 7.59 7.24 14.52
CA GLU A 83 8.82 7.93 14.95
C GLU A 83 10.07 7.05 14.79
N GLU A 84 9.97 5.75 15.07
CA GLU A 84 11.07 4.81 14.87
C GLU A 84 11.33 4.59 13.38
N ALA A 85 10.26 4.44 12.59
CA ALA A 85 10.37 4.24 11.15
C ALA A 85 10.95 5.45 10.43
N LYS A 86 10.62 6.68 10.87
CA LYS A 86 11.18 7.93 10.31
C LYS A 86 12.70 8.03 10.45
N GLN A 87 13.30 7.35 11.43
CA GLN A 87 14.76 7.31 11.61
C GLN A 87 15.46 6.36 10.63
N LYS A 88 14.72 5.41 10.04
CA LYS A 88 15.25 4.31 9.21
C LYS A 88 14.83 4.41 7.75
N ALA A 89 13.58 4.76 7.51
CA ALA A 89 12.98 4.83 6.20
C ALA A 89 13.44 6.10 5.46
N SER A 90 13.65 5.99 4.15
CA SER A 90 13.84 7.16 3.29
C SER A 90 12.55 7.98 3.17
N LEU A 91 11.40 7.31 3.17
CA LEU A 91 10.07 7.90 3.15
C LEU A 91 9.11 7.05 4.00
N ILE A 92 8.20 7.71 4.73
CA ILE A 92 7.10 7.05 5.42
C ILE A 92 5.80 7.84 5.27
N THR A 93 4.71 7.16 4.97
CA THR A 93 3.38 7.79 4.93
C THR A 93 2.85 8.05 6.35
N PRO A 94 2.36 9.27 6.67
CA PRO A 94 1.78 9.54 7.98
C PRO A 94 0.40 8.88 8.12
N VAL A 95 0.05 8.51 9.35
CA VAL A 95 -1.31 8.09 9.70
C VAL A 95 -1.79 8.94 10.89
N PRO A 96 -2.83 9.78 10.71
CA PRO A 96 -3.60 10.03 9.49
C PRO A 96 -2.85 10.89 8.46
N GLY A 97 -3.38 10.96 7.23
CA GLY A 97 -2.92 11.91 6.19
C GLY A 97 -2.16 11.31 5.02
N GLY A 98 -1.77 10.04 5.08
CA GLY A 98 -1.08 9.32 4.01
C GLY A 98 -2.05 8.62 3.04
N VAL A 99 -2.23 7.32 3.22
CA VAL A 99 -2.97 6.47 2.25
C VAL A 99 -4.46 6.79 2.21
N GLY A 100 -5.09 7.10 3.35
CA GLY A 100 -6.53 7.33 3.47
C GLY A 100 -7.11 8.35 2.46
N PRO A 101 -6.60 9.59 2.42
CA PRO A 101 -7.05 10.60 1.44
C PRO A 101 -6.92 10.14 -0.02
N VAL A 102 -5.85 9.41 -0.35
CA VAL A 102 -5.65 8.85 -1.70
C VAL A 102 -6.70 7.79 -2.01
N THR A 103 -7.03 6.92 -1.06
CA THR A 103 -8.10 5.92 -1.21
C THR A 103 -9.44 6.57 -1.53
N THR A 104 -9.82 7.63 -0.80
CA THR A 104 -11.06 8.38 -1.07
C THR A 104 -11.04 9.03 -2.44
N ALA A 105 -9.93 9.66 -2.84
CA ALA A 105 -9.80 10.26 -4.16
C ALA A 105 -9.92 9.22 -5.29
N MET A 106 -9.29 8.06 -5.14
CA MET A 106 -9.38 6.98 -6.12
C MET A 106 -10.79 6.38 -6.23
N LEU A 107 -11.52 6.26 -5.12
CA LEU A 107 -12.92 5.89 -5.15
C LEU A 107 -13.75 6.86 -5.99
N LEU A 108 -13.61 8.17 -5.75
CA LEU A 108 -14.34 9.20 -6.50
C LEU A 108 -13.94 9.20 -7.98
N LYS A 109 -12.66 9.04 -8.29
CA LYS A 109 -12.18 8.89 -9.67
C LYS A 109 -12.86 7.70 -10.35
N ASN A 110 -12.86 6.54 -9.71
CA ASN A 110 -13.49 5.34 -10.27
C ASN A 110 -15.01 5.50 -10.45
N THR A 111 -15.68 6.21 -9.54
CA THR A 111 -17.12 6.55 -9.68
C THR A 111 -17.37 7.42 -10.92
N VAL A 112 -16.55 8.45 -11.14
CA VAL A 112 -16.66 9.31 -12.33
C VAL A 112 -16.39 8.52 -13.61
N GLU A 113 -15.39 7.65 -13.63
CA GLU A 113 -15.10 6.79 -14.78
C GLU A 113 -16.25 5.81 -15.06
N ALA A 114 -16.85 5.22 -14.04
CA ALA A 114 -18.02 4.36 -14.21
C ALA A 114 -19.22 5.11 -14.81
N TRP A 115 -19.46 6.35 -14.38
CA TRP A 115 -20.51 7.21 -14.93
C TRP A 115 -20.27 7.55 -16.42
N LYS A 116 -19.03 7.86 -16.80
CA LYS A 116 -18.66 8.09 -18.20
C LYS A 116 -18.94 6.87 -19.08
N ILE A 117 -18.55 5.68 -18.61
CA ILE A 117 -18.78 4.41 -19.32
C ILE A 117 -20.28 4.18 -19.56
N GLN A 118 -21.12 4.44 -18.56
CA GLN A 118 -22.59 4.28 -18.67
C GLN A 118 -23.22 5.22 -19.71
N LEU A 119 -22.67 6.40 -19.90
CA LEU A 119 -23.11 7.37 -20.91
C LEU A 119 -22.49 7.13 -22.30
N GLY A 120 -21.69 6.07 -22.47
CA GLY A 120 -21.00 5.79 -23.73
C GLY A 120 -19.84 6.73 -24.04
N TYR A 121 -19.35 7.49 -23.05
CA TYR A 121 -18.07 8.19 -23.15
C TYR A 121 -16.94 7.17 -23.01
N ASP A 122 -16.68 6.46 -24.10
CA ASP A 122 -15.68 5.40 -24.12
C ASP A 122 -14.26 6.00 -24.20
N PHE A 123 -13.54 5.97 -23.08
CA PHE A 123 -12.13 6.34 -23.03
C PHE A 123 -11.27 5.40 -23.90
N MET A 124 -11.72 4.17 -24.17
CA MET A 124 -10.99 3.20 -25.00
C MET A 124 -10.94 3.59 -26.49
N ARG A 125 -11.74 4.56 -26.95
CA ARG A 125 -11.62 5.09 -28.32
C ARG A 125 -10.41 6.00 -28.54
N ASN A 126 -9.83 6.58 -27.48
CA ASN A 126 -8.71 7.51 -27.58
C ASN A 126 -7.36 6.93 -27.15
N ILE A 127 -7.33 5.71 -26.60
CA ILE A 127 -6.10 4.94 -26.43
C ILE A 127 -6.07 3.91 -27.56
N LYS A 128 -5.53 4.34 -28.72
CA LYS A 128 -4.83 3.39 -29.58
C LYS A 128 -3.83 2.68 -28.68
N TRP A 129 -4.00 1.37 -28.53
CA TRP A 129 -2.97 0.47 -28.04
C TRP A 129 -1.77 0.57 -28.98
N THR A 130 -0.92 1.59 -28.81
CA THR A 130 0.45 1.57 -29.33
C THR A 130 1.27 0.71 -28.39
N MET A 131 1.21 -0.61 -28.64
CA MET A 131 2.23 -1.64 -28.41
C MET A 131 1.56 -3.01 -28.26
N TYR A 132 1.03 -3.52 -29.37
CA TYR A 132 1.50 -4.75 -29.99
C TYR A 132 1.67 -4.49 -31.49
#